data_AF-A0A803NE37-F1
#
_entry.id   AF-A0A803NE37-F1
#
_cell.length_a   1.000
_cell.length_b   1.000
_cell.length_c   1.000
_cell.angle_alpha   90.00
_cell.angle_beta   90.00
_cell.angle_gamma   90.00
#
_symmetry.space_group_name_H-M   'P 1'
#
loop_
_entity.id
_entity.type
_entity.pdbx_description
1 polymer ?
#
loop_
_entity_poly.entity_id
_entity_poly.type
_entity_poly.pdbx_seq_one_letter_code
_entity_poly.pdbx_strand_id
1 'polypeptide(L)'
;MANKSSEGKVDHVEELVMIDAIQRLGLECYFGDDIDRILRKCSETDSEGGGDDLHGVALRFRLLRQGGYNLQADIFEKFIDNNGRFKQELEKDTKGLMSLFEASELGISGDQYFDEASEFTWNLLNTSLEHWAELCNAFLVEARWFASEHLPTTKEYLKNGVVSSGVYVVFATSSQSWVKQKNVKNTNIWINHPRIATMTGTLLRLWDDLGSAKDEDQDGYDGSFVACYMNEYQESSDESAREQVLGMISESMEVPQ
;
A
#
# COMPACT_ATOMS: atom_id res chain seq x y z
N MET A 1 -1.85 -17.30 -52.09
CA MET A 1 -2.69 -16.86 -50.96
C MET A 1 -1.76 -16.33 -49.90
N ALA A 2 -1.85 -15.04 -49.61
CA ALA A 2 -0.93 -14.33 -48.74
C ALA A 2 -1.21 -14.64 -47.27
N ASN A 3 -0.12 -14.90 -46.54
CA ASN A 3 -0.06 -15.12 -45.11
C ASN A 3 -0.27 -13.76 -44.41
N LYS A 4 -1.41 -13.55 -43.75
CA LYS A 4 -1.58 -12.40 -42.85
C LYS A 4 -0.99 -12.80 -41.49
N SER A 5 0.20 -12.30 -41.22
CA SER A 5 0.82 -12.27 -39.90
C SER A 5 -0.12 -11.56 -38.92
N SER A 6 -0.36 -12.17 -37.77
CA SER A 6 -0.91 -11.52 -36.58
C SER A 6 0.11 -10.51 -36.07
N GLU A 7 -0.04 -9.24 -36.42
CA GLU A 7 0.67 -8.14 -35.76
C GLU A 7 0.16 -8.07 -34.31
N GLY A 8 1.09 -8.19 -33.35
CA GLY A 8 0.79 -8.07 -31.93
C GLY A 8 0.31 -6.66 -31.60
N LYS A 9 -0.78 -6.56 -30.83
CA LYS A 9 -1.30 -5.30 -30.26
C LYS A 9 -0.17 -4.67 -29.44
N VAL A 10 0.25 -3.45 -29.78
CA VAL A 10 1.28 -2.71 -29.03
C VAL A 10 0.61 -2.08 -27.82
N ASP A 11 1.02 -2.50 -26.62
CA ASP A 11 0.55 -1.92 -25.37
C ASP A 11 1.22 -0.56 -25.13
N HIS A 12 0.42 0.49 -24.98
CA HIS A 12 0.89 1.86 -24.79
C HIS A 12 1.07 2.25 -23.30
N VAL A 13 0.83 1.34 -22.36
CA VAL A 13 0.90 1.64 -20.92
C VAL A 13 2.27 2.17 -20.49
N GLU A 14 3.37 1.61 -21.01
CA GLU A 14 4.72 2.08 -20.66
C GLU A 14 4.97 3.54 -21.11
N GLU A 15 4.50 3.92 -22.30
CA GLU A 15 4.60 5.29 -22.80
C GLU A 15 3.79 6.25 -21.91
N LEU A 16 2.59 5.84 -21.50
CA LEU A 16 1.74 6.63 -20.59
C LEU A 16 2.35 6.77 -19.19
N VAL A 17 2.97 5.70 -18.66
CA VAL A 17 3.72 5.74 -17.39
C VAL A 17 4.88 6.73 -17.47
N MET A 18 5.59 6.76 -18.59
CA MET A 18 6.69 7.71 -18.81
C MET A 18 6.20 9.16 -18.87
N ILE A 19 5.09 9.41 -19.58
CA ILE A 19 4.45 10.74 -19.62
C ILE A 19 4.04 11.17 -18.22
N ASP A 20 3.40 10.29 -17.45
CA ASP A 20 2.97 10.57 -16.09
C ASP A 20 4.14 10.94 -15.19
N ALA A 21 5.25 10.20 -15.29
CA ALA A 21 6.47 10.51 -14.55
C ALA A 21 7.05 11.87 -14.95
N ILE A 22 7.13 12.18 -16.25
CA ILE A 22 7.62 13.48 -16.76
C ILE A 22 6.77 14.64 -16.20
N GLN A 23 5.44 14.52 -16.24
CA GLN A 23 4.52 15.54 -15.74
C GLN A 23 4.61 15.71 -14.22
N ARG A 24 4.68 14.61 -13.46
CA ARG A 24 4.85 14.66 -11.99
C ARG A 24 6.18 15.26 -11.55
N LEU A 25 7.21 15.13 -12.38
CA LEU A 25 8.53 15.72 -12.14
C LEU A 25 8.63 17.19 -12.61
N GLY A 26 7.58 17.75 -13.23
CA GLY A 26 7.60 19.11 -13.76
C GLY A 26 8.51 19.28 -14.98
N LEU A 27 8.70 18.22 -15.76
CA LEU A 27 9.60 18.18 -16.92
C LEU A 27 8.86 18.28 -18.26
N GLU A 28 7.54 18.45 -18.26
CA GLU A 28 6.70 18.46 -19.45
C GLU A 28 7.06 19.55 -20.46
N CYS A 29 7.64 20.66 -20.01
CA CYS A 29 8.07 21.75 -20.88
C CYS A 29 9.19 21.36 -21.87
N TYR A 30 9.95 20.30 -21.57
CA TYR A 30 10.99 19.77 -22.45
C TYR A 30 10.46 18.75 -23.46
N PHE A 31 9.26 18.18 -23.21
CA PHE A 31 8.73 17.04 -23.96
C PHE A 31 7.33 17.29 -24.52
N GLY A 32 6.84 18.54 -24.54
CA GLY A 32 5.46 18.88 -24.93
C GLY A 32 5.02 18.26 -26.27
N ASP A 33 5.81 18.44 -27.33
CA ASP A 33 5.50 17.90 -28.66
C ASP A 33 5.44 16.35 -28.67
N ASP A 34 6.29 15.69 -27.88
CA ASP A 34 6.32 14.24 -27.75
C ASP A 34 5.11 13.72 -26.96
N ILE A 35 4.78 14.39 -25.85
CA ILE A 35 3.61 14.09 -25.03
C ILE A 35 2.35 14.21 -25.90
N ASP A 36 2.15 15.32 -26.59
CA ASP A 36 0.98 15.56 -27.45
C ASP A 36 0.88 14.52 -28.57
N ARG A 37 2.02 14.18 -29.18
CA ARG A 37 2.08 13.15 -30.22
C ARG A 37 1.65 11.78 -29.71
N ILE A 38 2.12 11.37 -28.53
CA ILE A 38 1.79 10.08 -27.93
C ILE A 38 0.33 10.06 -27.46
N LEU A 39 -0.15 11.11 -26.80
CA LEU A 39 -1.55 11.21 -26.35
C LEU A 39 -2.51 11.18 -27.54
N ARG A 40 -2.21 11.90 -28.62
CA ARG A 40 -3.00 11.82 -29.87
C ARG A 40 -3.08 10.39 -30.40
N LYS A 41 -1.93 9.71 -30.53
CA LYS A 41 -1.88 8.31 -30.97
C LYS A 41 -2.71 7.42 -30.05
N CYS A 42 -2.58 7.58 -28.73
CA CYS A 42 -3.36 6.83 -27.75
C CYS A 42 -4.86 7.12 -27.81
N SER A 43 -5.29 8.30 -28.26
CA SER A 43 -6.72 8.62 -28.45
C SER A 43 -7.32 7.95 -29.68
N GLU A 44 -6.50 7.72 -30.72
CA GLU A 44 -6.91 7.17 -32.02
C GLU A 44 -6.92 5.63 -32.03
N THR A 45 -6.14 4.98 -31.17
CA THR A 45 -6.18 3.53 -31.01
C THR A 45 -7.48 3.13 -30.32
N ASP A 46 -8.33 2.36 -31.00
CA ASP A 46 -9.63 1.87 -30.49
C ASP A 46 -9.53 1.35 -29.04
N SER A 47 -10.62 1.55 -28.30
CA SER A 47 -10.88 1.35 -26.87
C SER A 47 -10.44 0.02 -26.25
N GLU A 48 -9.87 -0.90 -27.03
CA GLU A 48 -9.35 -2.19 -26.58
C GLU A 48 -7.81 -2.25 -26.44
N GLY A 49 -7.09 -1.13 -26.61
CA GLY A 49 -5.62 -1.12 -26.79
C GLY A 49 -4.76 -0.46 -25.71
N GLY A 50 -5.32 -0.04 -24.57
CA GLY A 50 -4.53 0.63 -23.52
C GLY A 50 -4.79 -0.01 -22.16
N GLY A 51 -3.90 -0.89 -21.72
CA GLY A 51 -3.97 -1.60 -20.45
C GLY A 51 -5.21 -2.48 -20.29
N ASP A 52 -5.03 -3.79 -20.23
CA ASP A 52 -6.14 -4.68 -19.86
C ASP A 52 -6.56 -4.48 -18.40
N ASP A 53 -5.64 -4.02 -17.55
CA ASP A 53 -5.81 -3.81 -16.11
C ASP A 53 -6.36 -2.42 -15.73
N LEU A 54 -6.76 -2.28 -14.47
CA LEU A 54 -7.38 -1.06 -13.94
C LEU A 54 -6.42 0.14 -14.01
N HIS A 55 -5.15 -0.10 -13.71
CA HIS A 55 -4.11 0.93 -13.76
C HIS A 55 -3.99 1.54 -15.15
N GLY A 56 -3.82 0.74 -16.19
CA GLY A 56 -3.62 1.24 -17.55
C GLY A 56 -4.83 1.98 -18.10
N VAL A 57 -6.05 1.48 -17.85
CA VAL A 57 -7.29 2.16 -18.28
C VAL A 57 -7.45 3.50 -17.57
N ALA A 58 -7.30 3.53 -16.24
CA ALA A 58 -7.46 4.74 -15.47
C ALA A 58 -6.39 5.78 -15.80
N LEU A 59 -5.12 5.35 -15.96
CA LEU A 59 -4.01 6.22 -16.36
C LEU A 59 -4.26 6.83 -17.75
N ARG A 60 -4.67 6.02 -18.73
CA ARG A 60 -5.00 6.48 -20.07
C ARG A 60 -6.14 7.48 -20.04
N PHE A 61 -7.22 7.18 -19.33
CA PHE A 61 -8.36 8.09 -19.17
C PHE A 61 -7.91 9.44 -18.62
N ARG A 62 -7.15 9.41 -17.51
CA ARG A 62 -6.68 10.61 -16.83
C ARG A 62 -5.83 11.48 -17.74
N LEU A 63 -4.79 10.92 -18.34
CA LEU A 63 -3.85 11.67 -19.18
C LEU A 63 -4.53 12.24 -20.43
N LEU A 64 -5.44 11.48 -21.05
CA LEU A 64 -6.18 11.96 -22.22
C LEU A 64 -7.16 13.09 -21.86
N ARG A 65 -7.91 12.97 -20.75
CA ARG A 65 -8.79 14.04 -20.27
C ARG A 65 -8.00 15.30 -19.89
N GLN A 66 -6.83 15.16 -19.23
CA GLN A 66 -5.92 16.28 -18.94
C GLN A 66 -5.38 16.94 -20.21
N GLY A 67 -5.11 16.15 -21.26
CA GLY A 67 -4.72 16.62 -22.59
C GLY A 67 -5.87 17.21 -23.42
N GLY A 68 -7.09 17.30 -22.88
CA GLY A 68 -8.25 17.89 -23.55
C GLY A 68 -9.03 16.94 -24.49
N TYR A 69 -8.73 15.65 -24.47
CA TYR A 69 -9.48 14.65 -25.23
C TYR A 69 -10.76 14.24 -24.48
N ASN A 70 -11.87 14.15 -25.19
CA ASN A 70 -13.14 13.73 -24.61
C ASN A 70 -13.28 12.20 -24.66
N LEU A 71 -13.07 11.53 -23.52
CA LEU A 71 -13.28 10.09 -23.36
C LEU A 71 -14.49 9.85 -22.46
N GLN A 72 -15.38 8.95 -22.87
CA GLN A 72 -16.51 8.53 -22.04
C GLN A 72 -16.03 7.61 -20.91
N ALA A 73 -16.77 7.60 -19.80
CA ALA A 73 -16.49 6.75 -18.64
C ALA A 73 -16.91 5.27 -18.84
N ASP A 74 -17.56 4.93 -19.96
CA ASP A 74 -17.97 3.59 -20.35
C ASP A 74 -16.80 2.60 -20.46
N ILE A 75 -15.58 3.09 -20.69
CA ILE A 75 -14.35 2.28 -20.64
C ILE A 75 -14.14 1.57 -19.30
N PHE A 76 -14.76 2.06 -18.22
CA PHE A 76 -14.71 1.45 -16.89
C PHE A 76 -15.75 0.34 -16.69
N GLU A 77 -16.72 0.15 -17.60
CA GLU A 77 -17.79 -0.86 -17.49
C GLU A 77 -17.24 -2.27 -17.23
N LYS A 78 -16.09 -2.61 -17.82
CA LYS A 78 -15.45 -3.92 -17.60
C LYS A 78 -15.02 -4.17 -16.15
N PHE A 79 -14.91 -3.13 -15.33
CA PHE A 79 -14.56 -3.18 -13.91
C PHE A 79 -15.78 -3.09 -12.99
N ILE A 80 -16.98 -2.97 -13.56
CA ILE A 80 -18.25 -2.87 -12.84
C ILE A 80 -18.90 -4.26 -12.75
N ASP A 81 -19.54 -4.54 -11.62
CA ASP A 81 -20.32 -5.75 -11.38
C ASP A 81 -21.78 -5.61 -11.86
N ASN A 82 -22.55 -6.69 -11.78
CA ASN A 82 -23.95 -6.69 -12.22
C ASN A 82 -24.87 -5.75 -11.39
N ASN A 83 -24.39 -5.23 -10.25
CA ASN A 83 -25.12 -4.30 -9.38
C ASN A 83 -24.73 -2.85 -9.65
N GLY A 84 -23.84 -2.58 -10.61
CA GLY A 84 -23.37 -1.23 -10.91
C GLY A 84 -22.29 -0.70 -9.96
N ARG A 85 -21.52 -1.59 -9.32
CA ARG A 85 -20.41 -1.23 -8.41
C ARG A 85 -19.07 -1.74 -8.90
N PHE A 86 -17.95 -1.10 -8.54
CA PHE A 86 -16.63 -1.65 -8.84
C PHE A 86 -16.45 -3.04 -8.22
N LYS A 87 -15.91 -3.97 -9.03
CA LYS A 87 -15.67 -5.36 -8.63
C LYS A 87 -14.72 -5.41 -7.44
N GLN A 88 -15.08 -6.20 -6.43
CA GLN A 88 -14.26 -6.35 -5.21
C GLN A 88 -12.88 -6.95 -5.46
N GLU A 89 -12.67 -7.68 -6.57
CA GLU A 89 -11.35 -8.22 -6.92
C GLU A 89 -10.28 -7.12 -7.14
N LEU A 90 -10.72 -5.89 -7.43
CA LEU A 90 -9.86 -4.72 -7.63
C LEU A 90 -9.26 -4.18 -6.32
N GLU A 91 -9.78 -4.59 -5.16
CA GLU A 91 -9.27 -4.14 -3.85
C GLU A 91 -7.78 -4.45 -3.64
N LYS A 92 -7.27 -5.48 -4.31
CA LYS A 92 -5.87 -5.91 -4.22
C LYS A 92 -4.94 -5.11 -5.13
N ASP A 93 -5.48 -4.40 -6.12
CA ASP A 93 -4.70 -3.61 -7.07
C ASP A 93 -4.56 -2.16 -6.56
N THR A 94 -3.69 -1.96 -5.57
CA THR A 94 -3.45 -0.62 -5.00
C THR A 94 -3.04 0.41 -6.04
N LYS A 95 -2.26 0.00 -7.06
CA LYS A 95 -1.81 0.87 -8.15
C LYS A 95 -2.99 1.27 -9.05
N GLY A 96 -3.85 0.32 -9.38
CA GLY A 96 -5.10 0.55 -10.10
C GLY A 96 -6.07 1.44 -9.32
N LEU A 97 -6.26 1.20 -8.02
CA LEU A 97 -7.11 2.02 -7.15
C LEU A 97 -6.63 3.47 -7.09
N MET A 98 -5.33 3.70 -6.94
CA MET A 98 -4.76 5.05 -6.96
C MET A 98 -5.02 5.74 -8.30
N SER A 99 -4.81 5.02 -9.40
CA SER A 99 -5.01 5.55 -10.75
C SER A 99 -6.49 5.87 -11.01
N LEU A 100 -7.40 5.01 -10.54
CA LEU A 100 -8.85 5.19 -10.64
C LEU A 100 -9.33 6.38 -9.80
N PHE A 101 -8.80 6.55 -8.58
CA PHE A 101 -9.08 7.71 -7.74
C PHE A 101 -8.72 9.00 -8.48
N GLU A 102 -7.48 9.12 -8.97
CA GLU A 102 -7.03 10.30 -9.71
C GLU A 102 -7.83 10.54 -11.00
N ALA A 103 -8.24 9.47 -11.69
CA ALA A 103 -9.09 9.57 -12.88
C ALA A 103 -10.50 10.08 -12.54
N SER A 104 -11.05 9.69 -11.39
CA SER A 104 -12.40 10.10 -10.97
C SER A 104 -12.54 11.59 -10.71
N GLU A 105 -11.44 12.25 -10.33
CA GLU A 105 -11.38 13.71 -10.13
C GLU A 105 -11.51 14.51 -11.45
N LEU A 106 -11.48 13.84 -12.61
CA LEU A 106 -11.69 14.44 -13.92
C LEU A 106 -13.09 14.17 -14.48
N GLY A 107 -13.99 13.61 -13.67
CA GLY A 107 -15.37 13.37 -14.04
C GLY A 107 -16.10 14.66 -14.40
N ILE A 108 -16.90 14.62 -15.46
CA ILE A 108 -17.81 15.70 -15.84
C ILE A 108 -19.26 15.32 -15.55
N SER A 109 -20.15 16.31 -15.45
CA SER A 109 -21.57 16.06 -15.22
C SER A 109 -22.15 15.11 -16.26
N GLY A 110 -22.64 13.95 -15.82
CA GLY A 110 -23.18 12.89 -16.67
C GLY A 110 -22.29 11.65 -16.79
N ASP A 111 -21.04 11.71 -16.33
CA ASP A 111 -20.20 10.53 -16.18
C ASP A 111 -20.75 9.66 -15.05
N GLN A 112 -21.42 8.58 -15.46
CA GLN A 112 -21.82 7.51 -14.55
C GLN A 112 -20.51 6.83 -14.07
N TYR A 113 -20.49 6.27 -12.86
CA TYR A 113 -19.32 5.65 -12.20
C TYR A 113 -18.42 6.56 -11.35
N PHE A 114 -18.20 7.85 -11.62
CA PHE A 114 -17.13 8.57 -10.89
C PHE A 114 -17.42 8.90 -9.42
N ASP A 115 -18.68 9.16 -9.06
CA ASP A 115 -19.05 9.31 -7.64
C ASP A 115 -18.76 8.01 -6.87
N GLU A 116 -19.08 6.86 -7.47
CA GLU A 116 -18.84 5.55 -6.87
C GLU A 116 -17.36 5.14 -6.93
N ALA A 117 -16.63 5.51 -8.00
CA ALA A 117 -15.19 5.31 -8.12
C ALA A 117 -14.44 6.06 -7.03
N SER A 118 -14.77 7.33 -6.81
CA SER A 118 -14.16 8.17 -5.78
C SER A 118 -14.49 7.61 -4.39
N GLU A 119 -15.75 7.27 -4.10
CA GLU A 119 -16.11 6.65 -2.82
C GLU A 119 -15.43 5.29 -2.58
N PHE A 120 -15.40 4.42 -3.60
CA PHE A 120 -14.79 3.09 -3.53
C PHE A 120 -13.29 3.18 -3.26
N THR A 121 -12.58 3.99 -4.05
CA THR A 121 -11.13 4.14 -3.95
C THR A 121 -10.72 4.92 -2.71
N TRP A 122 -11.41 6.01 -2.35
CA TRP A 122 -11.13 6.80 -1.14
C TRP A 122 -11.18 5.94 0.12
N ASN A 123 -12.24 5.15 0.29
CA ASN A 123 -12.41 4.31 1.47
C ASN A 123 -11.27 3.28 1.62
N LEU A 124 -10.82 2.69 0.50
CA LEU A 124 -9.74 1.71 0.48
C LEU A 124 -8.37 2.36 0.70
N LEU A 125 -8.10 3.45 -0.02
CA LEU A 125 -6.82 4.16 0.02
C LEU A 125 -6.63 4.88 1.35
N ASN A 126 -7.64 5.58 1.89
CA ASN A 126 -7.51 6.30 3.15
C ASN A 126 -7.25 5.35 4.33
N THR A 127 -7.96 4.23 4.38
CA THR A 127 -7.71 3.20 5.41
C THR A 127 -6.30 2.63 5.30
N SER A 128 -5.80 2.39 4.08
CA SER A 128 -4.42 1.91 3.88
C SER A 128 -3.41 3.00 4.30
N LEU A 129 -3.62 4.24 3.88
CA LEU A 129 -2.73 5.37 4.09
C LEU A 129 -2.49 5.67 5.57
N GLU A 130 -3.53 5.60 6.41
CA GLU A 130 -3.42 5.81 7.86
C GLU A 130 -2.42 4.81 8.49
N HIS A 131 -2.55 3.52 8.19
CA HIS A 131 -1.65 2.49 8.72
C HIS A 131 -0.23 2.60 8.14
N TRP A 132 -0.08 2.96 6.86
CA TRP A 132 1.23 3.23 6.26
C TRP A 132 1.91 4.44 6.91
N ALA A 133 1.15 5.51 7.19
CA ALA A 133 1.67 6.68 7.88
C ALA A 133 2.12 6.35 9.31
N GLU A 134 1.37 5.54 10.05
CA GLU A 134 1.76 5.03 11.36
C GLU A 134 3.05 4.19 11.29
N LEU A 135 3.17 3.29 10.32
CA LEU A 135 4.37 2.49 10.09
C LEU A 135 5.60 3.38 9.82
N CYS A 136 5.48 4.34 8.89
CA CYS A 136 6.56 5.29 8.61
C CYS A 136 6.94 6.13 9.83
N ASN A 137 5.95 6.59 10.61
CA ASN A 137 6.20 7.33 11.85
C ASN A 137 6.93 6.46 12.88
N ALA A 138 6.58 5.17 12.99
CA ALA A 138 7.25 4.23 13.89
C ALA A 138 8.72 4.03 13.49
N PHE A 139 9.02 3.88 12.19
CA PHE A 139 10.42 3.83 11.71
C PHE A 139 11.17 5.14 11.97
N LEU A 140 10.52 6.31 11.85
CA LEU A 140 11.14 7.60 12.18
C LEU A 140 11.47 7.72 13.67
N VAL A 141 10.65 7.13 14.55
CA VAL A 141 10.95 7.05 15.98
C VAL A 141 12.17 6.18 16.24
N GLU A 142 12.27 5.02 15.61
CA GLU A 142 13.45 4.14 15.69
C GLU A 142 14.72 4.82 15.16
N ALA A 143 14.63 5.45 14.00
CA ALA A 143 15.73 6.22 13.42
C ALA A 143 16.19 7.36 14.35
N ARG A 144 15.28 7.96 15.13
CA ARG A 144 15.62 8.97 16.13
C ARG A 144 16.34 8.36 17.32
N TRP A 145 15.88 7.22 17.85
CA TRP A 145 16.58 6.50 18.92
C TRP A 145 18.00 6.17 18.49
N PHE A 146 18.15 5.57 17.31
CA PHE A 146 19.43 5.25 16.68
C PHE A 146 20.34 6.49 16.58
N ALA A 147 19.86 7.57 15.95
CA ALA A 147 20.66 8.79 15.74
C ALA A 147 21.04 9.51 17.05
N SER A 148 20.30 9.29 18.12
CA SER A 148 20.56 9.88 19.44
C SER A 148 21.42 9.00 20.35
N GLU A 149 21.72 7.76 19.95
CA GLU A 149 22.33 6.72 20.79
C GLU A 149 21.59 6.48 22.13
N HIS A 150 20.32 6.89 22.19
CA HIS A 150 19.48 6.75 23.38
C HIS A 150 18.47 5.63 23.17
N LEU A 151 18.71 4.52 23.86
CA LEU A 151 17.76 3.42 23.90
C LEU A 151 16.54 3.81 24.76
N PRO A 152 15.31 3.60 24.25
CA PRO A 152 14.09 3.79 25.03
C PRO A 152 13.95 2.72 26.12
N THR A 153 12.94 2.86 26.97
CA THR A 153 12.53 1.75 27.85
C THR A 153 11.97 0.59 27.05
N THR A 154 12.05 -0.64 27.59
CA THR A 154 11.48 -1.86 26.98
C THR A 154 10.00 -1.70 26.62
N LYS A 155 9.23 -0.99 27.46
CA LYS A 155 7.82 -0.70 27.23
C LYS A 155 7.61 0.26 26.05
N GLU A 156 8.39 1.32 25.97
CA GLU A 156 8.31 2.29 24.86
C GLU A 156 8.77 1.67 23.55
N TYR A 157 9.87 0.91 23.59
CA TYR A 157 10.36 0.13 22.47
C TYR A 157 9.26 -0.79 21.94
N LEU A 158 8.68 -1.65 22.79
CA LEU A 158 7.70 -2.64 22.34
C LEU A 158 6.45 -1.98 21.78
N LYS A 159 5.99 -0.87 22.38
CA LYS A 159 4.85 -0.11 21.87
C LYS A 159 5.08 0.37 20.43
N ASN A 160 6.27 0.89 20.12
CA ASN A 160 6.63 1.31 18.76
C ASN A 160 6.91 0.09 17.86
N GLY A 161 7.62 -0.89 18.38
CA GLY A 161 8.05 -2.13 17.74
C GLY A 161 6.90 -2.95 17.18
N VAL A 162 5.76 -2.97 17.87
CA VAL A 162 4.52 -3.62 17.38
C VAL A 162 4.00 -2.92 16.12
N VAL A 163 4.05 -1.58 16.06
CA VAL A 163 3.63 -0.83 14.87
C VAL A 163 4.64 -1.02 13.75
N SER A 164 5.93 -0.89 14.04
CA SER A 164 7.02 -1.00 13.06
C SER A 164 7.21 -2.42 12.52
N SER A 165 6.64 -3.44 13.18
CA SER A 165 6.56 -4.81 12.65
C SER A 165 5.77 -4.92 11.34
N GLY A 166 4.97 -3.90 10.98
CA GLY A 166 4.15 -3.88 9.76
C GLY A 166 2.87 -4.72 9.83
N VAL A 167 2.62 -5.43 10.92
CA VAL A 167 1.46 -6.32 11.07
C VAL A 167 0.14 -5.56 10.91
N TYR A 168 0.03 -4.32 11.41
CA TYR A 168 -1.21 -3.55 11.25
C TYR A 168 -1.52 -3.22 9.79
N VAL A 169 -0.51 -2.93 8.95
CA VAL A 169 -0.70 -2.71 7.51
C VAL A 169 -1.18 -3.99 6.83
N VAL A 170 -0.59 -5.14 7.17
CA VAL A 170 -0.99 -6.45 6.61
C VAL A 170 -2.41 -6.82 7.03
N PHE A 171 -2.78 -6.60 8.31
CA PHE A 171 -4.13 -6.84 8.80
C PHE A 171 -5.15 -5.88 8.18
N ALA A 172 -4.84 -4.60 8.07
CA ALA A 172 -5.73 -3.61 7.47
C ALA A 172 -6.01 -3.95 6.00
N THR A 173 -4.97 -4.26 5.22
CA THR A 173 -5.11 -4.61 3.80
C THR A 173 -5.83 -5.96 3.58
N SER A 174 -5.57 -6.96 4.42
CA SER A 174 -6.21 -8.30 4.29
C SER A 174 -7.63 -8.39 4.88
N SER A 175 -7.94 -7.62 5.92
CA SER A 175 -9.25 -7.66 6.59
C SER A 175 -10.37 -6.93 5.84
N GLN A 176 -10.03 -5.95 4.99
CA GLN A 176 -11.00 -5.21 4.17
C GLN A 176 -11.86 -6.17 3.31
N SER A 177 -11.22 -7.17 2.69
CA SER A 177 -11.92 -8.18 1.90
C SER A 177 -12.82 -9.09 2.77
N TRP A 178 -12.46 -9.36 4.03
CA TRP A 178 -13.23 -10.24 4.93
C TRP A 178 -14.46 -9.54 5.55
N VAL A 179 -14.30 -8.27 5.95
CA VAL A 179 -15.38 -7.43 6.53
C VAL A 179 -16.52 -7.23 5.55
N LYS A 180 -16.20 -6.96 4.28
CA LYS A 180 -17.19 -6.75 3.23
C LYS A 180 -17.91 -8.05 2.84
N GLN A 181 -17.21 -9.19 2.81
CA GLN A 181 -17.84 -10.51 2.56
C GLN A 181 -18.91 -10.84 3.63
N LYS A 182 -18.70 -10.42 4.88
CA LYS A 182 -19.62 -10.65 5.99
C LYS A 182 -20.68 -9.55 6.16
N ASN A 183 -20.70 -8.55 5.26
CA ASN A 183 -21.61 -7.41 5.31
C ASN A 183 -21.59 -6.68 6.68
N VAL A 184 -20.40 -6.62 7.30
CA VAL A 184 -20.20 -6.02 8.61
C VAL A 184 -20.17 -4.51 8.43
N LYS A 185 -21.20 -3.81 8.94
CA LYS A 185 -21.39 -2.35 8.79
C LYS A 185 -20.37 -1.49 9.53
N ASN A 186 -19.43 -2.09 10.29
CA ASN A 186 -18.50 -1.36 11.12
C ASN A 186 -17.05 -1.71 10.75
N THR A 187 -16.51 -0.97 9.77
CA THR A 187 -15.11 -1.07 9.31
C THR A 187 -14.11 -0.53 10.34
N ASN A 188 -14.57 0.27 11.32
CA ASN A 188 -13.73 0.84 12.39
C ASN A 188 -13.13 -0.20 13.35
N ILE A 189 -13.50 -1.48 13.26
CA ILE A 189 -12.92 -2.53 14.12
C ILE A 189 -11.44 -2.74 13.81
N TRP A 190 -11.01 -2.52 12.55
CA TRP A 190 -9.64 -2.76 12.12
C TRP A 190 -8.75 -1.52 12.19
N ILE A 191 -9.35 -0.32 12.09
CA ILE A 191 -8.68 0.97 12.29
C ILE A 191 -8.18 1.12 13.73
N ASN A 192 -8.81 0.46 14.70
CA ASN A 192 -8.48 0.59 16.13
C ASN A 192 -7.49 -0.47 16.67
N HIS A 193 -6.63 -1.03 15.83
CA HIS A 193 -5.65 -2.07 16.21
C HIS A 193 -6.28 -3.23 17.00
N PRO A 194 -6.96 -4.17 16.32
CA PRO A 194 -7.63 -5.26 17.00
C PRO A 194 -6.62 -6.07 17.81
N ARG A 195 -7.05 -6.57 18.97
CA ARG A 195 -6.18 -7.29 19.93
C ARG A 195 -5.35 -8.38 19.25
N ILE A 196 -5.93 -9.11 18.30
CA ILE A 196 -5.23 -10.14 17.53
C ILE A 196 -4.05 -9.58 16.74
N ALA A 197 -4.19 -8.43 16.08
CA ALA A 197 -3.11 -7.80 15.34
C ALA A 197 -2.03 -7.28 16.28
N THR A 198 -2.39 -6.74 17.44
CA THR A 198 -1.42 -6.34 18.48
C THR A 198 -0.65 -7.54 19.00
N MET A 199 -1.31 -8.66 19.30
CA MET A 199 -0.64 -9.90 19.74
C MET A 199 0.29 -10.44 18.65
N THR A 200 -0.15 -10.48 17.39
CA THR A 200 0.67 -10.92 16.27
C THR A 200 1.87 -9.99 16.05
N GLY A 201 1.69 -8.67 16.15
CA GLY A 201 2.78 -7.70 16.05
C GLY A 201 3.79 -7.83 17.19
N THR A 202 3.34 -8.07 18.42
CA THR A 202 4.22 -8.35 19.56
C THR A 202 5.04 -9.62 19.33
N LEU A 203 4.38 -10.71 18.92
CA LEU A 203 5.07 -11.97 18.63
C LEU A 203 6.09 -11.83 17.51
N LEU A 204 5.70 -11.19 16.40
CA LEU A 204 6.59 -10.97 15.27
C LEU A 204 7.81 -10.14 15.68
N ARG A 205 7.60 -9.01 16.36
CA ARG A 205 8.67 -8.13 16.84
C ARG A 205 9.61 -8.85 17.81
N LEU A 206 9.07 -9.55 18.81
CA LEU A 206 9.91 -10.25 19.79
C LEU A 206 10.68 -11.42 19.17
N TRP A 207 10.11 -12.10 18.18
CA TRP A 207 10.78 -13.19 17.48
C TRP A 207 11.90 -12.68 16.56
N ASP A 208 11.65 -11.57 15.85
CA ASP A 208 12.62 -10.84 15.04
C ASP A 208 13.82 -10.41 15.90
N ASP A 209 13.55 -9.73 17.01
CA ASP A 209 14.55 -9.21 17.95
C ASP A 209 15.31 -10.31 18.74
N LEU A 210 14.80 -11.55 18.75
CA LEU A 210 15.49 -12.69 19.35
C LEU A 210 16.59 -13.21 18.41
N GLY A 211 16.47 -12.97 17.10
CA GLY A 211 17.56 -13.11 16.14
C GLY A 211 18.76 -12.31 16.62
N SER A 212 19.98 -12.84 16.48
CA SER A 212 21.16 -12.06 16.85
C SER A 212 21.63 -11.25 15.64
N ALA A 213 21.97 -9.98 15.84
CA ALA A 213 22.64 -9.17 14.81
C ALA A 213 23.89 -9.87 14.23
N LYS A 214 24.53 -10.75 15.01
CA LYS A 214 25.66 -11.59 14.56
C LYS A 214 25.25 -12.70 13.58
N ASP A 215 24.03 -13.23 13.69
CA ASP A 215 23.49 -14.22 12.76
C ASP A 215 23.04 -13.57 11.44
N GLU A 216 22.86 -12.25 11.43
CA GLU A 216 22.37 -11.46 10.30
C GLU A 216 23.44 -10.57 9.62
N ASP A 217 24.71 -10.72 10.02
CA ASP A 217 25.83 -9.89 9.54
C ASP A 217 25.60 -8.38 9.72
N GLN A 218 24.84 -8.01 10.75
CA GLN A 218 24.56 -6.64 11.12
C GLN A 218 25.57 -6.16 12.18
N ASP A 219 25.95 -4.89 12.12
CA ASP A 219 26.92 -4.29 13.04
C ASP A 219 26.42 -4.20 14.50
N GLY A 220 25.20 -4.67 14.80
CA GLY A 220 24.62 -4.74 16.14
C GLY A 220 24.17 -3.39 16.70
N TYR A 221 24.04 -2.37 15.85
CA TYR A 221 23.62 -1.02 16.23
C TYR A 221 22.13 -0.74 15.97
N ASP A 222 21.40 -1.65 15.33
CA ASP A 222 19.99 -1.46 14.93
C ASP A 222 19.02 -1.39 16.11
N GLY A 223 19.43 -1.82 17.30
CA GLY A 223 18.66 -1.70 18.54
C GLY A 223 17.52 -2.72 18.58
N SER A 224 17.58 -3.63 19.56
CA SER A 224 16.56 -4.68 19.74
C SER A 224 15.89 -4.58 21.11
N PHE A 225 14.78 -5.30 21.31
CA PHE A 225 14.19 -5.45 22.64
C PHE A 225 15.20 -5.98 23.65
N VAL A 226 16.07 -6.93 23.24
CA VAL A 226 17.15 -7.47 24.07
C VAL A 226 18.11 -6.35 24.51
N ALA A 227 18.54 -5.50 23.58
CA ALA A 227 19.40 -4.36 23.89
C ALA A 227 18.72 -3.35 24.83
N CYS A 228 17.44 -3.05 24.60
CA CYS A 228 16.66 -2.17 25.48
C CYS A 228 16.52 -2.75 26.89
N TYR A 229 16.30 -4.07 27.01
CA TYR A 229 16.19 -4.77 28.28
C TYR A 229 17.51 -4.72 29.06
N MET A 230 18.63 -5.02 28.40
CA MET A 230 19.95 -4.96 29.04
C MET A 230 20.32 -3.54 29.48
N ASN A 231 19.91 -2.52 28.71
CA ASN A 231 20.12 -1.13 29.08
C ASN A 231 19.27 -0.69 30.29
N GLU A 232 18.00 -1.11 30.34
CA GLU A 232 17.07 -0.80 31.44
C GLU A 232 17.42 -1.57 32.72
N TYR A 233 17.88 -2.82 32.59
CA TYR A 233 18.30 -3.71 33.67
C TYR A 233 19.80 -3.99 33.58
N GLN A 234 20.63 -3.02 33.97
CA GLN A 234 22.10 -3.03 33.79
C GLN A 234 22.84 -4.25 34.37
N GLU A 235 22.23 -5.02 35.26
CA GLU A 235 22.80 -6.25 35.84
C GLU A 235 22.43 -7.53 35.06
N SER A 236 21.57 -7.43 34.04
CA SER A 236 21.12 -8.58 33.25
C SER A 236 22.15 -9.02 32.21
N SER A 237 22.32 -10.34 32.06
CA SER A 237 23.11 -10.93 30.98
C SER A 237 22.30 -11.01 29.69
N ASP A 238 22.98 -11.13 28.54
CA ASP A 238 22.34 -11.40 27.24
C ASP A 238 21.45 -12.66 27.30
N GLU A 239 21.90 -13.70 27.99
CA GLU A 239 21.14 -14.94 28.20
C GLU A 239 19.84 -14.68 28.98
N SER A 240 19.91 -13.92 30.08
CA SER A 240 18.73 -13.58 30.88
C SER A 240 17.73 -12.69 30.12
N ALA A 241 18.22 -11.74 29.31
CA ALA A 241 17.38 -10.90 28.47
C ALA A 241 16.67 -11.74 27.39
N ARG A 242 17.38 -12.69 26.76
CA ARG A 242 16.79 -13.64 25.80
C ARG A 242 15.76 -14.57 26.44
N GLU A 243 16.02 -15.07 27.66
CA GLU A 243 15.05 -15.85 28.42
C GLU A 243 13.78 -15.04 28.71
N GLN A 244 13.91 -13.77 29.06
CA GLN A 244 12.76 -12.88 29.24
C GLN A 244 11.94 -12.73 27.96
N VAL A 245 12.60 -12.52 26.82
CA VAL A 245 11.93 -12.43 25.50
C VAL A 245 11.17 -13.72 25.19
N LEU A 246 11.79 -14.89 25.40
CA LEU A 246 11.16 -16.20 25.22
C LEU A 246 9.94 -16.39 26.15
N GLY A 247 10.01 -15.91 27.39
CA GLY A 247 8.88 -15.89 28.32
C GLY A 247 7.72 -15.06 27.78
N MET A 248 8.00 -13.84 27.32
CA MET A 248 6.99 -12.94 26.75
C MET A 248 6.34 -13.50 25.47
N ILE A 249 7.12 -14.18 24.63
CA ILE A 249 6.60 -14.90 23.45
C ILE A 249 5.64 -16.00 23.89
N SER A 250 6.03 -16.80 24.90
CA SER A 250 5.23 -17.91 25.40
C SER A 250 3.89 -17.42 25.97
N GLU A 251 3.91 -16.37 26.81
CA GLU A 251 2.71 -15.72 27.33
C GLU A 251 1.82 -15.15 26.23
N SER A 252 2.41 -14.59 25.17
CA SER A 252 1.66 -14.02 24.04
C SER A 252 1.03 -15.08 23.13
N MET A 253 1.55 -16.32 23.15
CA MET A 253 0.97 -17.48 22.45
C MET A 253 -0.16 -18.15 23.23
N GLU A 254 -0.24 -17.93 24.54
CA GLU A 254 -1.36 -18.41 25.36
C GLU A 254 -2.62 -17.61 25.03
N VAL A 255 -3.50 -18.22 24.23
CA VAL A 255 -4.83 -17.65 23.96
C VAL A 255 -5.60 -17.62 25.28
N PRO A 256 -6.08 -16.46 25.76
CA PRO A 256 -6.95 -16.42 26.93
C PRO A 256 -8.23 -17.20 26.63
N GLN A 257 -8.61 -18.09 27.54
CA GLN A 257 -9.88 -18.82 27.52
C GLN A 257 -11.09 -17.88 27.48
#